data_AF-A0A6A6ZMA6-F1
#
_entry.id   AF-A0A6A6ZMA6-F1
#
_cell.length_a   1.000
_cell.length_b   1.000
_cell.length_c   1.000
_cell.angle_alpha   90.00
_cell.angle_beta   90.00
_cell.angle_gamma   90.00
#
_symmetry.space_group_name_H-M   'P 1'
#
loop_
_entity.id
_entity.type
_entity.pdbx_description
1 polymer ?
#
loop_
_entity_poly.entity_id
_entity_poly.type
_entity_poly.pdbx_seq_one_letter_code
_entity_poly.pdbx_strand_id
1 'polypeptide(L)'
;MTKLPLEVRRMIYERALGGVTIHLQSEKGRPRAKQCPREECTCFYFDPISEKSLSFGLGLLRTCRLVYDEAIEFLYSANTFSLTTEGDELTTVNYLSHYFLPQRLSQIRDLRFHWFLDIAPFVFMLDWLSPSMEPWLRSWDSLSRMTGLRKLHVVLEYRLLSFDEGYKKMWKEKEVELLAAVKTVTAPRHFVVVLPNRRCTTDLDVGPSRCVFRSSEEQQSPDMP
;
A
#
# COMPACT_ATOMS: atom_id res chain seq x y z
N MET A 1 16.24 1.01 31.85
CA MET A 1 16.86 0.40 30.64
C MET A 1 18.01 1.29 30.14
N THR A 2 19.09 1.41 30.90
CA THR A 2 20.27 2.23 30.52
C THR A 2 21.59 1.45 30.60
N LYS A 3 21.52 0.15 30.93
CA LYS A 3 22.70 -0.72 31.02
C LYS A 3 23.22 -1.17 29.65
N LEU A 4 22.42 -1.04 28.60
CA LEU A 4 22.81 -1.34 27.22
C LEU A 4 23.06 -0.04 26.44
N PRO A 5 24.12 0.03 25.60
CA PRO A 5 24.32 1.13 24.66
C PRO A 5 23.11 1.34 23.75
N LEU A 6 22.94 2.57 23.25
CA LEU A 6 21.79 2.94 22.42
C LEU A 6 21.72 2.10 21.14
N GLU A 7 22.85 1.80 20.54
CA GLU A 7 22.99 1.03 19.30
C GLU A 7 22.40 -0.37 19.48
N VAL A 8 22.77 -1.05 20.58
CA VAL A 8 22.27 -2.39 20.91
C VAL A 8 20.76 -2.34 21.17
N ARG A 9 20.27 -1.30 21.86
CA ARG A 9 18.82 -1.13 22.09
C ARG A 9 18.07 -0.92 20.77
N ARG A 10 18.60 -0.12 19.84
CA ARG A 10 18.01 0.08 18.50
C ARG A 10 17.94 -1.22 17.70
N MET A 11 18.97 -2.05 17.74
CA MET A 11 18.94 -3.39 17.11
C MET A 11 17.83 -4.27 17.68
N ILE A 12 17.63 -4.23 19.01
CA ILE A 12 16.55 -4.97 19.68
C ILE A 12 15.19 -4.43 19.24
N TYR A 13 15.01 -3.11 19.20
CA TYR A 13 13.74 -2.48 18.79
C TYR A 13 13.40 -2.77 17.34
N GLU A 14 14.37 -2.64 16.43
CA GLU A 14 14.18 -2.97 15.02
C GLU A 14 13.77 -4.43 14.85
N ARG A 15 14.40 -5.35 15.57
CA ARG A 15 14.04 -6.78 15.53
C ARG A 15 12.67 -7.06 16.13
N ALA A 16 12.27 -6.34 17.17
CA ALA A 16 11.00 -6.54 17.87
C ALA A 16 9.79 -5.90 17.15
N LEU A 17 10.01 -4.81 16.41
CA LEU A 17 8.96 -4.00 15.80
C LEU A 17 8.95 -4.05 14.27
N GLY A 18 10.05 -4.44 13.65
CA GLY A 18 10.27 -4.39 12.20
C GLY A 18 10.28 -5.77 11.53
N GLY A 19 10.49 -5.75 10.21
CA GLY A 19 10.65 -6.93 9.38
C GLY A 19 9.36 -7.70 9.11
N VAL A 20 8.19 -7.08 9.34
CA VAL A 20 6.89 -7.72 9.09
C VAL A 20 6.07 -6.95 8.07
N THR A 21 5.10 -7.65 7.47
CA THR A 21 4.06 -6.99 6.68
C THR A 21 2.85 -6.73 7.58
N ILE A 22 2.41 -5.46 7.63
CA ILE A 22 1.25 -5.01 8.38
C ILE A 22 0.13 -4.74 7.38
N HIS A 23 -0.95 -5.50 7.46
CA HIS A 23 -2.15 -5.15 6.71
C HIS A 23 -2.91 -4.07 7.46
N LEU A 24 -3.35 -3.05 6.73
CA LEU A 24 -4.04 -1.90 7.27
C LEU A 24 -5.32 -1.65 6.47
N GLN A 25 -6.43 -1.51 7.19
CA GLN A 25 -7.75 -1.25 6.61
C GLN A 25 -8.56 -0.28 7.47
N SER A 26 -9.42 0.52 6.86
CA SER A 26 -10.43 1.31 7.55
C SER A 26 -11.62 0.44 7.97
N GLU A 27 -11.90 0.40 9.26
CA GLU A 27 -13.08 -0.26 9.83
C GLU A 27 -13.76 0.69 10.82
N LYS A 28 -15.04 0.98 10.60
CA LYS A 28 -15.88 1.89 11.41
C LYS A 28 -15.21 3.25 11.63
N GLY A 29 -14.64 3.80 10.55
CA GLY A 29 -13.93 5.08 10.57
C GLY A 29 -12.56 5.07 11.29
N ARG A 30 -12.01 3.90 11.64
CA ARG A 30 -10.73 3.79 12.35
C ARG A 30 -9.75 2.89 11.61
N PRO A 31 -8.43 3.10 11.76
CA PRO A 31 -7.44 2.21 11.20
C PRO A 31 -7.39 0.92 12.01
N ARG A 32 -7.57 -0.22 11.34
CA ARG A 32 -7.31 -1.55 11.88
C ARG A 32 -6.04 -2.09 11.25
N ALA A 33 -5.09 -2.46 12.11
CA ALA A 33 -3.79 -2.98 11.69
C ALA A 33 -3.53 -4.35 12.32
N LYS A 34 -3.07 -5.29 11.51
CA LYS A 34 -2.67 -6.63 11.94
C LYS A 34 -1.45 -7.09 11.15
N GLN A 35 -0.69 -8.00 11.74
CA GLN A 35 0.48 -8.57 11.10
C GLN A 35 0.07 -9.75 10.21
N CYS A 36 0.54 -9.74 8.97
CA CYS A 36 0.40 -10.88 8.05
C CYS A 36 1.06 -12.13 8.66
N PRO A 37 0.40 -13.30 8.64
CA PRO A 37 0.98 -14.52 9.20
C PRO A 37 2.13 -15.07 8.37
N ARG A 38 2.24 -14.68 7.08
CA ARG A 38 3.24 -15.13 6.11
C ARG A 38 4.50 -14.27 6.17
N GLU A 39 5.66 -14.90 5.95
CA GLU A 39 6.95 -14.19 5.84
C GLU A 39 7.01 -13.41 4.53
N GLU A 40 6.60 -14.03 3.43
CA GLU A 40 6.43 -13.38 2.13
C GLU A 40 4.94 -13.12 1.90
N CYS A 41 4.52 -11.87 2.08
CA CYS A 41 3.12 -11.51 1.93
C CYS A 41 2.73 -11.41 0.44
N THR A 42 1.85 -12.31 0.02
CA THR A 42 1.14 -12.30 -1.28
C THR A 42 -0.37 -12.09 -1.12
N CYS A 43 -0.81 -11.68 0.07
CA CYS A 43 -2.22 -11.48 0.35
C CYS A 43 -2.75 -10.25 -0.40
N PHE A 44 -3.86 -10.43 -1.11
CA PHE A 44 -4.61 -9.36 -1.78
C PHE A 44 -5.81 -8.88 -0.93
N TYR A 45 -6.04 -9.50 0.22
CA TYR A 45 -7.15 -9.19 1.13
C TYR A 45 -6.71 -9.17 2.60
N PHE A 46 -7.49 -8.48 3.43
CA PHE A 46 -7.35 -8.46 4.88
C PHE A 46 -8.19 -9.58 5.50
N ASP A 47 -7.55 -10.53 6.19
CA ASP A 47 -8.22 -11.60 6.93
C ASP A 47 -8.07 -11.37 8.44
N PRO A 48 -9.10 -10.80 9.08
CA PRO A 48 -9.04 -10.50 10.51
C PRO A 48 -8.90 -11.73 11.41
N ILE A 49 -9.20 -12.93 10.91
CA ILE A 49 -9.20 -14.18 11.68
C ILE A 49 -7.81 -14.81 11.67
N SER A 50 -7.17 -14.89 10.50
CA SER A 50 -5.85 -15.53 10.37
C SER A 50 -4.68 -14.61 10.72
N GLU A 51 -4.89 -13.29 10.74
CA GLU A 51 -3.81 -12.34 10.98
C GLU A 51 -3.43 -12.15 12.45
N LYS A 52 -2.12 -11.99 12.68
CA LYS A 52 -1.50 -11.90 13.99
C LYS A 52 -1.72 -10.52 14.60
N SER A 53 -1.87 -10.49 15.92
CA SER A 53 -1.97 -9.25 16.68
C SER A 53 -0.63 -8.52 16.74
N LEU A 54 -0.64 -7.19 16.58
CA LEU A 54 0.51 -6.32 16.85
C LEU A 54 0.73 -6.05 18.35
N SER A 55 -0.03 -6.71 19.23
CA SER A 55 -0.06 -6.43 20.68
C SER A 55 1.29 -6.56 21.38
N PHE A 56 2.18 -7.44 20.92
CA PHE A 56 3.53 -7.53 21.49
C PHE A 56 4.33 -6.26 21.23
N GLY A 57 4.45 -5.85 19.96
CA GLY A 57 5.18 -4.64 19.56
C GLY A 57 4.55 -3.36 20.12
N LEU A 58 3.22 -3.25 20.05
CA LEU A 58 2.50 -2.12 20.67
C LEU A 58 2.61 -2.13 22.20
N GLY A 59 2.70 -3.30 22.82
CA GLY A 59 2.97 -3.46 24.25
C GLY A 59 4.34 -2.92 24.64
N LEU A 60 5.38 -3.24 23.86
CA LEU A 60 6.74 -2.73 24.05
C LEU A 60 6.76 -1.19 24.02
N LEU A 61 6.11 -0.58 23.03
CA LEU A 61 6.04 0.88 22.91
C LEU A 61 5.30 1.56 24.07
N ARG A 62 4.49 0.80 24.82
CA ARG A 62 3.71 1.30 25.95
C ARG A 62 4.39 1.08 27.31
N THR A 63 5.60 0.50 27.35
CA THR A 63 6.28 0.23 28.63
C THR A 63 6.78 1.50 29.30
N CYS A 64 7.42 2.41 28.54
CA CYS A 64 7.89 3.69 29.05
C CYS A 64 8.21 4.67 27.91
N ARG A 65 8.30 5.96 28.27
CA ARG A 65 8.58 7.05 27.31
C ARG A 65 9.91 6.90 26.58
N LEU A 66 10.96 6.45 27.27
CA LEU A 66 12.28 6.24 26.66
C LEU A 66 12.24 5.19 25.54
N VAL A 67 11.59 4.05 25.80
CA VAL A 67 11.41 3.01 24.77
C VAL A 67 10.56 3.53 23.63
N TYR A 68 9.46 4.24 23.92
CA TYR A 68 8.64 4.84 22.88
C TYR A 68 9.47 5.76 21.97
N ASP A 69 10.19 6.71 22.55
CA ASP A 69 10.95 7.73 21.81
C ASP A 69 12.06 7.10 20.94
N GLU A 70 12.71 6.04 21.43
CA GLU A 70 13.78 5.36 20.70
C GLU A 70 13.29 4.34 19.65
N ALA A 71 12.11 3.74 19.86
CA ALA A 71 11.69 2.56 19.11
C ALA A 71 10.56 2.82 18.11
N ILE A 72 9.73 3.84 18.34
CA ILE A 72 8.51 4.10 17.53
C ILE A 72 8.79 4.25 16.04
N GLU A 73 9.97 4.73 15.65
CA GLU A 73 10.32 4.88 14.24
C GLU A 73 10.37 3.55 13.49
N PHE A 74 10.74 2.45 14.16
CA PHE A 74 10.84 1.13 13.52
C PHE A 74 9.47 0.55 13.17
N LEU A 75 8.43 0.88 13.93
CA LEU A 75 7.06 0.48 13.60
C LEU A 75 6.64 0.97 12.20
N TYR A 76 7.09 2.17 11.81
CA TYR A 76 6.74 2.77 10.53
C TYR A 76 7.78 2.51 9.44
N SER A 77 9.06 2.53 9.79
CA SER A 77 10.15 2.55 8.80
C SER A 77 10.76 1.20 8.45
N ALA A 78 10.58 0.19 9.32
CA ALA A 78 11.14 -1.15 9.14
C ALA A 78 10.10 -2.19 8.73
N ASN A 79 8.87 -1.78 8.39
CA ASN A 79 7.78 -2.67 7.99
C ASN A 79 7.26 -2.34 6.60
N THR A 80 6.61 -3.32 5.98
CA THR A 80 5.82 -3.11 4.76
C THR A 80 4.35 -2.96 5.15
N PHE A 81 3.72 -1.88 4.74
CA PHE A 81 2.27 -1.72 4.90
C PHE A 81 1.57 -2.28 3.66
N SER A 82 0.55 -3.14 3.85
CA SER A 82 -0.29 -3.64 2.77
C SER A 82 -1.69 -3.08 2.89
N LEU A 83 -2.17 -2.47 1.83
CA LEU A 83 -3.54 -1.96 1.70
C LEU A 83 -4.28 -2.74 0.61
N THR A 84 -5.60 -2.79 0.72
CA THR A 84 -6.47 -3.38 -0.29
C THR A 84 -7.80 -2.64 -0.31
N THR A 85 -8.43 -2.50 -1.48
CA THR A 85 -9.81 -1.98 -1.57
C THR A 85 -10.86 -3.02 -1.21
N GLU A 86 -10.48 -4.30 -1.14
CA GLU A 86 -11.41 -5.36 -0.77
C GLU A 86 -11.80 -5.29 0.70
N GLY A 87 -13.10 -5.20 0.95
CA GLY A 87 -13.64 -5.11 2.31
C GLY A 87 -13.31 -3.78 3.01
N ASP A 88 -12.76 -2.81 2.28
CA ASP A 88 -12.35 -1.52 2.81
C ASP A 88 -13.53 -0.54 2.79
N GLU A 89 -13.98 -0.13 3.99
CA GLU A 89 -15.15 0.74 4.13
C GLU A 89 -14.91 2.14 3.55
N LEU A 90 -13.68 2.67 3.66
CA LEU A 90 -13.38 4.09 3.36
C LEU A 90 -12.21 4.28 2.39
N THR A 91 -11.67 3.25 1.75
CA THR A 91 -10.47 3.37 0.90
C THR A 91 -9.31 3.97 1.70
N THR A 92 -8.77 3.16 2.61
CA THR A 92 -7.75 3.44 3.64
C THR A 92 -6.64 4.39 3.20
N VAL A 93 -6.13 4.24 1.96
CA VAL A 93 -5.10 5.12 1.41
C VAL A 93 -5.48 6.61 1.47
N ASN A 94 -6.76 6.94 1.25
CA ASN A 94 -7.29 8.30 1.23
C ASN A 94 -7.38 8.92 2.63
N TYR A 95 -7.30 8.10 3.66
CA TYR A 95 -7.45 8.50 5.06
C TYR A 95 -6.15 8.34 5.84
N LEU A 96 -5.02 7.98 5.20
CA LEU A 96 -3.73 7.84 5.89
C LEU A 96 -3.33 9.13 6.63
N SER A 97 -3.54 10.31 6.04
CA SER A 97 -3.24 11.59 6.70
C SER A 97 -4.19 11.91 7.87
N HIS A 98 -5.35 11.25 7.93
CA HIS A 98 -6.27 11.35 9.07
C HIS A 98 -5.86 10.40 10.20
N TYR A 99 -5.35 9.21 9.85
CA TYR A 99 -4.96 8.18 10.82
C TYR A 99 -3.56 8.36 11.41
N PHE A 100 -2.65 8.95 10.64
CA PHE A 100 -1.26 9.12 11.03
C PHE A 100 -0.90 10.60 11.15
N LEU A 101 -0.12 10.92 12.19
CA LEU A 101 0.55 12.22 12.27
C LEU A 101 1.49 12.39 11.06
N PRO A 102 1.64 13.61 10.51
CA PRO A 102 2.49 13.84 9.33
C PRO A 102 3.92 13.30 9.48
N GLN A 103 4.52 13.43 10.66
CA GLN A 103 5.87 12.93 10.95
C GLN A 103 5.95 11.40 10.96
N ARG A 104 4.85 10.69 11.24
CA ARG A 104 4.78 9.22 11.19
C ARG A 104 4.49 8.72 9.80
N LEU A 105 3.61 9.42 9.08
CA LEU A 105 3.33 9.11 7.68
C LEU A 105 4.60 9.22 6.82
N SER A 106 5.45 10.22 7.07
CA SER A 106 6.75 10.37 6.38
C SER A 106 7.81 9.36 6.81
N GLN A 107 7.57 8.56 7.86
CA GLN A 107 8.45 7.46 8.24
C GLN A 107 8.14 6.17 7.48
N ILE A 108 6.95 6.04 6.89
CA ILE A 108 6.56 4.87 6.09
C ILE A 108 7.43 4.80 4.85
N ARG A 109 8.13 3.65 4.67
CA ARG A 109 9.08 3.44 3.57
C ARG A 109 8.57 2.48 2.52
N ASP A 110 7.89 1.42 2.91
CA ASP A 110 7.50 0.33 2.03
C ASP A 110 5.97 0.17 2.07
N LEU A 111 5.31 0.40 0.94
CA LEU A 111 3.86 0.29 0.79
C LEU A 111 3.53 -0.63 -0.37
N ARG A 112 2.64 -1.60 -0.11
CA ARG A 112 1.99 -2.45 -1.10
C ARG A 112 0.52 -2.10 -1.13
N PHE A 113 -0.05 -2.01 -2.32
CA PHE A 113 -1.46 -1.69 -2.49
C PHE A 113 -2.09 -2.55 -3.57
N HIS A 114 -3.11 -3.32 -3.20
CA HIS A 114 -3.95 -4.06 -4.12
C HIS A 114 -5.22 -3.26 -4.44
N TRP A 115 -5.37 -2.84 -5.69
CA TRP A 115 -6.54 -2.15 -6.21
C TRP A 115 -7.38 -3.09 -7.05
N PHE A 116 -8.54 -3.45 -6.52
CA PHE A 116 -9.62 -4.04 -7.30
C PHE A 116 -10.41 -2.92 -7.98
N LEU A 117 -10.31 -2.85 -9.30
CA LEU A 117 -10.87 -1.77 -10.12
C LEU A 117 -12.39 -1.87 -10.30
N ASP A 118 -12.97 -3.04 -10.02
CA ASP A 118 -14.36 -3.41 -10.24
C ASP A 118 -15.20 -3.53 -8.97
N ILE A 119 -14.69 -2.99 -7.87
CA ILE A 119 -15.42 -2.81 -6.61
C ILE A 119 -15.42 -1.34 -6.20
N ALA A 120 -16.25 -0.99 -5.22
CA ALA A 120 -16.23 0.36 -4.66
C ALA A 120 -14.82 0.73 -4.14
N PRO A 121 -14.36 1.98 -4.32
CA PRO A 121 -15.07 3.10 -4.95
C PRO A 121 -14.86 3.19 -6.47
N PHE A 122 -14.10 2.28 -7.08
CA PHE A 122 -13.68 2.35 -8.48
C PHE A 122 -14.73 1.84 -9.47
N VAL A 123 -15.74 1.12 -8.99
CA VAL A 123 -16.88 0.70 -9.81
C VAL A 123 -17.56 1.88 -10.54
N PHE A 124 -17.56 3.05 -9.92
CA PHE A 124 -18.14 4.27 -10.49
C PHE A 124 -17.32 4.91 -11.62
N MET A 125 -16.08 4.47 -11.86
CA MET A 125 -15.34 4.89 -13.06
C MET A 125 -16.03 4.43 -14.35
N LEU A 126 -16.83 3.36 -14.27
CA LEU A 126 -17.64 2.83 -15.37
C LEU A 126 -19.11 3.25 -15.34
N ASP A 127 -19.54 4.09 -14.39
CA ASP A 127 -20.93 4.52 -14.36
C ASP A 127 -21.21 5.35 -15.63
N TRP A 128 -21.96 4.77 -16.57
CA TRP A 128 -22.27 5.41 -17.85
C TRP A 128 -23.14 6.67 -17.67
N LEU A 129 -23.84 6.77 -16.54
CA LEU A 129 -24.67 7.94 -16.22
C LEU A 129 -23.84 9.08 -15.63
N SER A 130 -22.80 8.78 -14.84
CA SER A 130 -21.94 9.78 -14.21
C SER A 130 -20.53 9.22 -13.90
N PRO A 131 -19.67 9.04 -14.92
CA PRO A 131 -18.35 8.48 -14.71
C PRO A 131 -17.51 9.46 -13.88
N SER A 132 -16.94 8.99 -12.77
CA SER A 132 -16.11 9.83 -11.90
C SER A 132 -14.74 9.22 -11.67
N MET A 133 -13.71 9.96 -12.11
CA MET A 133 -12.30 9.65 -11.86
C MET A 133 -11.82 10.14 -10.49
N GLU A 134 -12.66 10.84 -9.74
CA GLU A 134 -12.29 11.49 -8.48
C GLU A 134 -11.73 10.51 -7.42
N PRO A 135 -12.34 9.32 -7.17
CA PRO A 135 -11.78 8.38 -6.19
C PRO A 135 -10.39 7.85 -6.58
N TRP A 136 -10.16 7.67 -7.88
CA TRP A 136 -8.88 7.23 -8.44
C TRP A 136 -7.80 8.29 -8.27
N LEU A 137 -8.09 9.53 -8.70
CA LEU A 137 -7.15 10.65 -8.59
C LEU A 137 -6.82 10.98 -7.13
N ARG A 138 -7.81 10.92 -6.23
CA ARG A 138 -7.61 11.12 -4.79
C ARG A 138 -6.65 10.10 -4.17
N SER A 139 -6.73 8.85 -4.61
CA SER A 139 -5.86 7.79 -4.11
C SER A 139 -4.42 8.01 -4.55
N TRP A 140 -4.21 8.43 -5.80
CA TRP A 140 -2.89 8.84 -6.29
C TRP A 140 -2.35 10.10 -5.62
N ASP A 141 -3.20 11.12 -5.39
CA ASP A 141 -2.80 12.33 -4.65
C ASP A 141 -2.37 11.99 -3.22
N SER A 142 -3.05 11.04 -2.57
CA SER A 142 -2.67 10.57 -1.23
C SER A 142 -1.28 9.92 -1.24
N LEU A 143 -0.98 9.11 -2.25
CA LEU A 143 0.33 8.48 -2.43
C LEU A 143 1.43 9.49 -2.77
N SER A 144 1.13 10.52 -3.58
CA SER A 144 2.12 11.55 -3.97
C SER A 144 2.62 12.36 -2.77
N ARG A 145 1.76 12.54 -1.75
CA ARG A 145 2.09 13.24 -0.49
C ARG A 145 2.97 12.41 0.46
N MET A 146 3.15 11.12 0.21
CA MET A 146 4.01 10.25 1.03
C MET A 146 5.49 10.42 0.68
N THR A 147 6.06 11.57 1.06
CA THR A 147 7.45 11.96 0.72
C THR A 147 8.52 11.05 1.32
N GLY A 148 8.19 10.26 2.34
CA GLY A 148 9.08 9.29 2.97
C GLY A 148 9.23 7.96 2.23
N LEU A 149 8.32 7.68 1.30
CA LEU A 149 8.15 6.39 0.65
C LEU A 149 9.38 6.06 -0.21
N ARG A 150 9.88 4.83 -0.09
CA ARG A 150 11.05 4.31 -0.80
C ARG A 150 10.70 3.18 -1.76
N LYS A 151 9.76 2.32 -1.37
CA LYS A 151 9.22 1.26 -2.20
C LYS A 151 7.69 1.39 -2.27
N LEU A 152 7.17 1.44 -3.48
CA LEU A 152 5.74 1.41 -3.75
C LEU A 152 5.46 0.29 -4.75
N HIS A 153 4.61 -0.64 -4.37
CA HIS A 153 4.14 -1.72 -5.23
C HIS A 153 2.63 -1.69 -5.33
N VAL A 154 2.10 -1.25 -6.46
CA VAL A 154 0.66 -1.18 -6.73
C VAL A 154 0.29 -2.33 -7.66
N VAL A 155 -0.75 -3.08 -7.32
CA VAL A 155 -1.27 -4.17 -8.13
C VAL A 155 -2.70 -3.83 -8.53
N LEU A 156 -2.94 -3.73 -9.82
CA LEU A 156 -4.25 -3.46 -10.38
C LEU A 156 -4.88 -4.77 -10.83
N GLU A 157 -6.05 -5.09 -10.31
CA GLU A 157 -6.74 -6.35 -10.60
C GLU A 157 -8.25 -6.15 -10.77
N TYR A 158 -8.88 -7.14 -11.40
CA TYR A 158 -10.33 -7.30 -11.45
C TYR A 158 -10.70 -8.53 -10.63
N ARG A 159 -11.73 -8.42 -9.81
CA ARG A 159 -12.26 -9.50 -8.98
C ARG A 159 -13.50 -10.15 -9.59
N LEU A 160 -14.38 -9.33 -10.13
CA LEU A 160 -15.66 -9.70 -10.70
C LEU A 160 -15.51 -9.94 -12.20
N LEU A 161 -15.47 -11.22 -12.58
CA LEU A 161 -15.35 -11.67 -13.98
C LEU A 161 -16.42 -11.07 -14.92
N SER A 162 -17.57 -10.62 -14.40
CA SER A 162 -18.70 -10.10 -15.16
C SER A 162 -18.49 -8.71 -15.77
N PHE A 163 -17.49 -7.95 -15.33
CA PHE A 163 -17.25 -6.58 -15.84
C PHE A 163 -16.02 -6.46 -16.75
N ASP A 164 -15.37 -7.59 -17.04
CA ASP A 164 -14.09 -7.65 -17.74
C ASP A 164 -14.10 -6.89 -19.08
N GLU A 165 -15.12 -7.06 -19.93
CA GLU A 165 -15.16 -6.39 -21.25
C GLU A 165 -15.37 -4.87 -21.17
N GLY A 166 -16.16 -4.37 -20.23
CA GLY A 166 -16.36 -2.93 -20.03
C GLY A 166 -15.10 -2.24 -19.51
N TYR A 167 -14.45 -2.85 -18.51
CA TYR A 167 -13.18 -2.35 -17.99
C TYR A 167 -12.03 -2.46 -18.98
N LYS A 168 -11.94 -3.57 -19.73
CA LYS A 168 -10.96 -3.72 -20.82
C LYS A 168 -11.10 -2.61 -21.85
N LYS A 169 -12.33 -2.28 -22.26
CA LYS A 169 -12.61 -1.20 -23.21
C LYS A 169 -12.21 0.16 -22.65
N MET A 170 -12.65 0.48 -21.42
CA MET A 170 -12.27 1.73 -20.75
C MET A 170 -10.75 1.85 -20.63
N TRP A 171 -10.06 0.80 -20.19
CA TRP A 171 -8.61 0.79 -20.05
C TRP A 171 -7.95 1.06 -21.40
N LYS A 172 -8.40 0.38 -22.46
CA LYS A 172 -7.87 0.60 -23.81
C LYS A 172 -8.06 2.04 -24.31
N GLU A 173 -9.16 2.68 -23.95
CA GLU A 173 -9.49 4.05 -24.39
C GLU A 173 -8.80 5.13 -23.53
N LYS A 174 -8.60 4.87 -22.23
CA LYS A 174 -8.19 5.86 -21.24
C LYS A 174 -6.88 5.55 -20.51
N GLU A 175 -6.14 4.51 -20.90
CA GLU A 175 -4.90 4.08 -20.23
C GLU A 175 -3.95 5.25 -19.90
N VAL A 176 -3.70 6.12 -20.88
CA VAL A 176 -2.81 7.29 -20.72
C VAL A 176 -3.36 8.27 -19.69
N GLU A 177 -4.67 8.50 -19.67
CA GLU A 177 -5.35 9.39 -18.70
C GLU A 177 -5.32 8.78 -17.29
N LEU A 178 -5.64 7.49 -17.17
CA LEU A 178 -5.67 6.75 -15.90
C LEU A 178 -4.30 6.75 -15.22
N LEU A 179 -3.24 6.54 -16.02
CA LEU A 179 -1.88 6.44 -15.52
C LEU A 179 -1.14 7.79 -15.48
N ALA A 180 -1.75 8.89 -15.95
CA ALA A 180 -1.15 10.22 -15.87
C ALA A 180 -0.83 10.63 -14.42
N ALA A 181 -1.68 10.25 -13.46
CA ALA A 181 -1.48 10.56 -12.05
C ALA A 181 -0.25 9.89 -11.43
N VAL A 182 0.24 8.78 -12.01
CA VAL A 182 1.47 8.08 -11.59
C VAL A 182 2.67 9.02 -11.63
N LYS A 183 2.71 9.96 -12.59
CA LYS A 183 3.78 10.95 -12.75
C LYS A 183 3.95 11.84 -11.52
N THR A 184 2.90 12.02 -10.73
CA THR A 184 2.93 12.85 -9.51
C THR A 184 3.64 12.14 -8.35
N VAL A 185 3.73 10.81 -8.37
CA VAL A 185 4.37 10.02 -7.32
C VAL A 185 5.87 9.88 -7.62
N THR A 186 6.67 10.74 -6.99
CA THR A 186 8.11 10.89 -7.29
C THR A 186 9.05 10.46 -6.16
N ALA A 187 8.53 10.31 -4.93
CA ALA A 187 9.35 9.96 -3.76
C ALA A 187 9.97 8.54 -3.80
N PRO A 188 9.24 7.48 -4.22
CA PRO A 188 9.77 6.12 -4.16
C PRO A 188 10.96 5.90 -5.12
N ARG A 189 11.99 5.22 -4.62
CA ARG A 189 13.14 4.80 -5.44
C ARG A 189 12.83 3.57 -6.26
N HIS A 190 11.98 2.69 -5.73
CA HIS A 190 11.45 1.52 -6.41
C HIS A 190 9.94 1.68 -6.48
N PHE A 191 9.41 1.90 -7.67
CA PHE A 191 7.97 2.06 -7.87
C PHE A 191 7.54 1.12 -8.99
N VAL A 192 6.68 0.17 -8.67
CA VAL A 192 6.14 -0.79 -9.61
C VAL A 192 4.62 -0.69 -9.61
N VAL A 193 4.04 -0.61 -10.80
CA VAL A 193 2.60 -0.74 -11.01
C VAL A 193 2.37 -1.96 -11.88
N VAL A 194 1.71 -2.97 -11.33
CA VAL A 194 1.30 -4.16 -12.08
C VAL A 194 -0.06 -3.88 -12.71
N LEU A 195 -0.09 -3.92 -14.04
CA LEU A 195 -1.25 -3.62 -14.85
C LEU A 195 -2.20 -4.82 -14.89
N PRO A 196 -3.52 -4.59 -15.02
CA PRO A 196 -4.52 -5.65 -14.85
C PRO A 196 -4.60 -6.61 -16.04
N ASN A 197 -3.96 -6.28 -17.17
CA ASN A 197 -4.00 -7.09 -18.38
C ASN A 197 -2.67 -6.99 -19.15
N ARG A 198 -2.23 -8.09 -19.77
CA ARG A 198 -1.05 -8.14 -20.66
C ARG A 198 -1.13 -7.22 -21.88
N ARG A 199 -2.33 -6.79 -22.27
CA ARG A 199 -2.55 -5.88 -23.40
C ARG A 199 -2.29 -4.42 -23.05
N CYS A 200 -2.09 -4.12 -21.76
CA CYS A 200 -1.79 -2.78 -21.30
C CYS A 200 -0.37 -2.39 -21.70
N THR A 201 -0.17 -1.11 -22.01
CA THR A 201 1.13 -0.59 -22.45
C THR A 201 2.04 -0.44 -21.24
N THR A 202 3.21 -1.08 -21.26
CA THR A 202 4.22 -0.94 -20.19
C THR A 202 5.24 0.18 -20.44
N ASP A 203 5.34 0.65 -21.68
CA ASP A 203 6.28 1.70 -22.12
C ASP A 203 5.58 3.08 -22.20
N LEU A 204 4.93 3.47 -21.11
CA LEU A 204 4.30 4.79 -20.99
C LEU A 204 5.28 5.79 -20.41
N ASP A 205 5.25 7.04 -20.89
CA ASP A 205 6.00 8.12 -20.27
C ASP A 205 5.54 8.29 -18.81
N VAL A 206 6.49 8.17 -17.88
CA VAL A 206 6.28 8.33 -16.43
C VAL A 206 6.78 9.69 -15.90
N GLY A 207 7.27 10.56 -16.79
CA GLY A 207 7.77 11.88 -16.45
C GLY A 207 8.86 11.82 -15.36
N PRO A 208 8.73 12.56 -14.24
CA PRO A 208 9.73 12.54 -13.16
C PRO A 208 9.60 11.31 -12.24
N SER A 209 8.56 10.49 -12.39
CA SER A 209 8.36 9.30 -11.58
C SER A 209 9.34 8.20 -11.99
N ARG A 210 9.70 7.35 -11.03
CA ARG A 210 10.53 6.15 -11.26
C ARG A 210 9.68 4.90 -11.43
N CYS A 211 8.41 5.07 -11.81
CA CYS A 211 7.47 3.99 -12.01
C CYS A 211 7.93 3.07 -13.14
N VAL A 212 7.85 1.77 -12.89
CA VAL A 212 7.98 0.73 -13.91
C VAL A 212 6.65 -0.02 -13.97
N PHE A 213 6.06 -0.05 -15.15
CA PHE A 213 4.86 -0.83 -15.39
C PHE A 213 5.24 -2.29 -15.68
N ARG A 214 4.51 -3.23 -15.07
CA ARG A 214 4.69 -4.68 -15.30
C ARG A 214 3.36 -5.32 -15.69
N SER A 215 3.44 -6.42 -16.43
CA SER A 215 2.29 -7.26 -16.73
C SER A 215 1.91 -8.14 -15.53
N SER A 216 0.66 -8.58 -15.44
CA SER A 216 0.19 -9.45 -14.36
C SER A 216 0.79 -10.87 -14.39
N GLU A 217 1.28 -11.34 -15.55
CA GLU A 217 1.90 -12.66 -15.71
C GLU A 217 3.36 -12.71 -15.19
N GLU A 218 4.08 -11.59 -15.22
CA GLU A 218 5.45 -11.48 -14.67
C GLU A 218 5.50 -11.65 -13.15
N GLN A 219 4.37 -11.57 -12.44
CA GLN A 219 4.31 -11.89 -11.01
C GLN A 219 4.40 -13.40 -10.71
N GLN A 220 4.21 -14.28 -11.71
CA GLN A 220 4.25 -15.74 -11.53
C GLN A 220 5.63 -16.38 -11.71
N SER A 221 6.66 -15.60 -12.04
CA SER A 221 8.04 -16.09 -12.05
C SER A 221 8.78 -15.58 -10.81
N PRO A 222 8.86 -16.35 -9.71
CA PRO A 222 10.02 -16.24 -8.86
C PRO A 222 11.19 -16.80 -9.67
N ASP A 223 12.28 -16.04 -9.78
CA ASP A 223 13.58 -16.60 -10.13
C ASP A 223 13.78 -17.88 -9.29
N MET A 224 13.72 -19.04 -9.96
CA MET A 224 14.06 -20.33 -9.39
C MET A 224 15.54 -20.55 -9.70
N PRO A 225 16.46 -20.54 -8.72
CA PRO A 225 17.72 -21.25 -8.84
C PRO A 225 17.48 -22.77 -8.84
#